data_AF-A0A355T5Z0-F1
#
_entry.id   AF-A0A355T5Z0-F1
#
_cell.length_a   1.000
_cell.length_b   1.000
_cell.length_c   1.000
_cell.angle_alpha   90.00
_cell.angle_beta   90.00
_cell.angle_gamma   90.00
#
_symmetry.space_group_name_H-M   'P 1'
#
loop_
_entity.id
_entity.type
_entity.pdbx_description
1 polymer ?
#
loop_
_entity_poly.entity_id
_entity_poly.type
_entity_poly.pdbx_seq_one_letter_code
_entity_poly.pdbx_strand_id
1 'polypeptide(L)'
;MALLDLLGQRWALRILWELRDSSLTFRALQEACDGVSPSVLNSRLKALKEAQFVDATSDGYALTALGKELQEEFGGLYQWSEKWAASLT
;
A
#
# COMPACT_ATOMS: atom_id res chain seq x y z
N MET A 1 13.15 -5.94 11.64
CA MET A 1 11.98 -6.78 11.37
C MET A 1 11.40 -6.28 10.05
N ALA A 2 12.05 -6.60 8.93
CA ALA A 2 12.10 -5.73 7.74
C ALA A 2 10.74 -5.42 7.09
N LEU A 3 9.79 -6.36 7.11
CA LEU A 3 8.46 -6.15 6.56
C LEU A 3 7.68 -5.09 7.35
N LEU A 4 7.59 -5.25 8.67
CA LEU A 4 6.87 -4.31 9.53
C LEU A 4 7.55 -2.93 9.55
N ASP A 5 8.88 -2.90 9.44
CA ASP A 5 9.64 -1.66 9.31
C ASP A 5 9.27 -0.90 8.01
N LEU A 6 9.02 -1.61 6.91
CA LEU A 6 8.54 -1.03 5.64
C LEU A 6 7.07 -0.60 5.73
N LEU A 7 6.19 -1.47 6.25
CA LEU A 7 4.76 -1.21 6.33
C LEU A 7 4.41 -0.09 7.33
N GLY A 8 5.22 0.06 8.38
CA GLY A 8 5.11 1.15 9.35
C GLY A 8 5.55 2.51 8.79
N GLN A 9 6.18 2.56 7.60
CA GLN A 9 6.52 3.83 6.98
C GLN A 9 5.25 4.56 6.52
N ARG A 10 5.24 5.87 6.74
CA ARG A 10 4.16 6.73 6.26
C ARG A 10 3.91 6.50 4.77
N TRP A 11 2.65 6.29 4.43
CA TRP A 11 2.10 5.99 3.09
C TRP A 11 2.31 4.58 2.55
N ALA A 12 3.13 3.71 3.16
CA ALA A 12 3.37 2.36 2.61
C ALA A 12 2.07 1.54 2.55
N LEU A 13 1.37 1.40 3.67
CA LEU A 13 0.07 0.70 3.73
C LEU A 13 -1.00 1.39 2.88
N ARG A 14 -1.04 2.73 2.86
CA ARG A 14 -2.00 3.48 2.03
C ARG A 14 -1.79 3.20 0.54
N ILE A 15 -0.55 3.23 0.05
CA ILE A 15 -0.23 2.91 -1.35
C ILE A 15 -0.64 1.48 -1.70
N LEU A 16 -0.29 0.50 -0.85
CA LEU A 16 -0.70 -0.88 -1.06
C LEU A 16 -2.22 -1.02 -1.12
N TRP A 17 -2.93 -0.32 -0.24
CA TRP A 17 -4.40 -0.31 -0.19
C TRP A 17 -5.03 0.28 -1.45
N GLU A 18 -4.53 1.42 -1.94
CA GLU A 18 -5.08 2.06 -3.16
C GLU A 18 -4.83 1.21 -4.43
N LEU A 19 -3.75 0.42 -4.45
CA LEU A 19 -3.41 -0.47 -5.57
C LEU A 19 -4.09 -1.84 -5.51
N ARG A 20 -4.92 -2.12 -4.49
CA ARG A 20 -5.50 -3.46 -4.28
C ARG A 20 -6.45 -3.90 -5.40
N ASP A 21 -7.20 -2.95 -5.98
CA ASP A 21 -8.27 -3.24 -6.95
C ASP A 21 -7.81 -3.03 -8.40
N SER A 22 -6.93 -2.07 -8.66
CA SER A 22 -6.46 -1.74 -10.00
C SER A 22 -5.09 -1.09 -10.01
N SER A 23 -4.49 -1.03 -11.21
CA SER A 23 -3.33 -0.17 -11.43
C SER A 23 -3.73 1.31 -11.33
N LEU A 24 -2.80 2.14 -10.86
CA LEU A 24 -2.98 3.60 -10.79
C LEU A 24 -1.77 4.33 -11.36
N THR A 25 -2.01 5.37 -12.16
CA THR A 25 -0.95 6.30 -12.56
C THR A 25 -0.35 7.00 -11.34
N PHE A 26 0.87 7.54 -11.46
CA PHE A 26 1.50 8.29 -10.37
C PHE A 26 0.59 9.39 -9.81
N ARG A 27 -0.07 10.13 -10.71
CA ARG A 27 -0.96 11.23 -10.34
C ARG A 27 -2.22 10.74 -9.61
N ALA A 28 -2.86 9.70 -10.13
CA ALA A 28 -4.04 9.13 -9.49
C ALA A 28 -3.70 8.58 -8.09
N LEU A 29 -2.54 7.92 -7.95
CA LEU A 29 -2.07 7.42 -6.67
C LEU A 29 -1.72 8.56 -5.69
N GLN A 30 -1.16 9.66 -6.19
CA GLN A 30 -0.87 10.85 -5.38
C GLN A 30 -2.16 11.49 -4.85
N GLU A 31 -3.19 11.62 -5.70
CA GLU A 31 -4.51 12.14 -5.33
C GLU A 31 -5.20 11.22 -4.30
N ALA A 32 -5.13 9.90 -4.49
CA ALA A 32 -5.68 8.91 -3.55
C ALA A 32 -4.95 8.86 -2.19
N CYS A 33 -3.69 9.32 -2.15
CA CYS A 33 -2.88 9.49 -0.95
C CYS A 33 -2.94 10.92 -0.39
N ASP A 34 -4.10 11.58 -0.44
CA ASP A 34 -4.37 12.91 0.12
C ASP A 34 -3.32 13.98 -0.27
N GLY A 35 -2.82 13.93 -1.52
CA GLY A 35 -1.86 14.91 -2.02
C GLY A 35 -0.46 14.77 -1.43
N VAL A 36 -0.04 13.55 -1.04
CA VAL A 36 1.35 13.25 -0.65
C VAL A 36 2.36 13.92 -1.58
N SER A 37 3.48 14.42 -1.04
CA SER A 37 4.46 15.09 -1.88
C SER A 37 5.07 14.10 -2.91
N PRO A 38 5.38 14.55 -4.14
CA PRO A 38 5.93 13.67 -5.18
C PRO A 38 7.21 12.95 -4.74
N SER A 39 8.08 13.62 -3.97
CA SER A 39 9.33 13.03 -3.47
C SER A 39 9.08 11.90 -2.47
N VAL A 40 8.09 12.06 -1.58
CA VAL A 40 7.70 11.02 -0.63
C VAL A 40 7.05 9.85 -1.37
N LEU A 41 6.12 10.11 -2.29
CA LEU A 41 5.48 9.05 -3.07
C LEU A 41 6.50 8.25 -3.88
N ASN A 42 7.42 8.92 -4.58
CA ASN A 42 8.46 8.26 -5.35
C ASN A 42 9.39 7.41 -4.47
N SER A 43 9.80 7.93 -3.30
CA SER A 43 10.62 7.18 -2.36
C SER A 43 9.92 5.92 -1.85
N ARG A 44 8.61 6.00 -1.61
CA ARG A 44 7.81 4.87 -1.14
C ARG A 44 7.56 3.84 -2.23
N LEU A 45 7.22 4.28 -3.44
CA LEU A 45 7.11 3.40 -4.61
C LEU A 45 8.41 2.68 -4.88
N LYS A 46 9.56 3.38 -4.79
CA LYS A 46 10.88 2.75 -4.92
C LYS A 46 11.08 1.63 -3.89
N ALA A 47 10.83 1.90 -2.60
CA ALA A 47 10.97 0.90 -1.55
C ALA A 47 10.02 -0.30 -1.73
N LEU A 48 8.77 -0.07 -2.13
CA LEU A 48 7.79 -1.12 -2.41
C LEU A 48 8.14 -1.95 -3.64
N LYS A 49 8.78 -1.34 -4.65
CA LYS A 49 9.33 -2.04 -5.82
C LYS A 49 10.55 -2.88 -5.47
N GLU A 50 11.46 -2.35 -4.66
CA GLU A 50 12.63 -3.09 -4.15
C GLU A 50 12.20 -4.28 -3.30
N ALA A 51 11.10 -4.16 -2.55
CA ALA A 51 10.47 -5.24 -1.81
C ALA A 51 9.57 -6.16 -2.67
N GLN A 52 9.51 -5.94 -3.99
CA GLN A 52 8.72 -6.72 -4.95
C GLN A 52 7.21 -6.75 -4.70
N PHE A 53 6.65 -5.81 -3.93
CA PHE A 53 5.19 -5.72 -3.71
C PHE A 53 4.46 -4.93 -4.78
N VAL A 54 5.14 -3.97 -5.40
CA VAL A 54 4.60 -3.10 -6.46
C VAL A 54 5.50 -3.18 -7.68
N ASP A 55 4.94 -3.05 -8.87
CA ASP A 55 5.71 -2.83 -10.09
C ASP A 55 5.08 -1.76 -11.00
N ALA A 56 5.88 -1.24 -11.95
CA ALA A 56 5.40 -0.37 -13.01
C ALA A 56 4.87 -1.19 -14.18
N THR A 57 3.77 -0.74 -14.76
CA THR A 57 3.02 -1.33 -15.87
C THR A 57 2.75 -0.25 -16.93
N SER A 58 2.16 -0.63 -18.06
CA SER A 58 1.69 0.32 -19.08
C SER A 58 0.71 1.36 -18.53
N ASP A 59 -0.08 0.98 -17.53
CA ASP A 59 -1.20 1.78 -17.02
C ASP A 59 -0.88 2.47 -15.68
N GLY A 60 0.38 2.40 -15.23
CA GLY A 60 0.84 2.98 -13.97
C GLY A 60 1.44 1.93 -13.04
N TYR A 61 1.23 2.04 -11.74
CA TYR A 61 1.73 1.11 -10.74
C TYR A 61 0.67 0.08 -10.37
N ALA A 62 1.07 -1.16 -10.12
CA ALA A 62 0.17 -2.23 -9.72
C ALA A 62 0.81 -3.13 -8.66
N LEU A 63 0.00 -3.82 -7.85
CA LEU A 63 0.51 -4.89 -7.00
C LEU A 63 1.02 -6.06 -7.85
N THR A 64 2.17 -6.60 -7.47
CA THR A 64 2.68 -7.87 -7.98
C THR A 64 1.86 -9.04 -7.41
N ALA A 65 2.15 -10.27 -7.83
CA ALA A 65 1.59 -11.46 -7.18
C ALA A 65 1.90 -11.48 -5.67
N LEU A 66 3.15 -11.21 -5.29
CA LEU A 66 3.57 -11.13 -3.89
C LEU A 66 2.86 -9.99 -3.13
N GLY A 67 2.64 -8.84 -3.78
CA GLY A 67 1.89 -7.74 -3.19
C GLY A 67 0.42 -8.08 -2.91
N LYS A 68 -0.19 -8.91 -3.78
CA LYS A 68 -1.56 -9.41 -3.59
C LYS A 68 -1.63 -10.46 -2.49
N GLU A 69 -0.69 -11.39 -2.43
CA GLU A 69 -0.58 -12.36 -1.32
C GLU A 69 -0.46 -11.63 0.02
N LEU A 70 0.38 -10.59 0.12
CA LEU A 70 0.48 -9.77 1.32
C LEU A 70 -0.85 -9.08 1.69
N GLN A 71 -1.63 -8.63 0.69
CA GLN A 71 -2.95 -8.04 0.94
C GLN A 71 -3.94 -9.04 1.54
N GLU A 72 -3.91 -10.29 1.08
CA GLU A 72 -4.76 -11.36 1.61
C GLU A 72 -4.46 -11.66 3.08
N GLU A 73 -3.18 -11.62 3.47
CA GLU A 73 -2.75 -11.78 4.87
C GLU A 73 -3.31 -10.68 5.81
N PHE A 74 -3.62 -9.48 5.30
CA PHE A 74 -4.26 -8.44 6.10
C PHE A 74 -5.74 -8.74 6.40
N GLY A 75 -6.38 -9.71 5.74
CA GLY A 75 -7.79 -10.05 5.94
C GLY A 75 -8.17 -10.27 7.40
N GLY A 76 -7.35 -11.01 8.15
CA GLY A 76 -7.56 -11.24 9.59
C GLY A 76 -7.35 -9.98 10.42
N LEU A 77 -6.40 -9.12 10.03
CA LEU A 77 -6.13 -7.85 10.71
C LEU A 77 -7.28 -6.87 10.53
N TYR A 78 -7.88 -6.78 9.34
CA TYR A 78 -9.06 -5.95 9.08
C TYR A 78 -10.26 -6.38 9.92
N GLN A 79 -10.54 -7.68 9.98
CA GLN A 79 -11.62 -8.19 10.82
C GLN A 79 -11.38 -7.89 12.30
N TRP A 80 -10.13 -7.99 12.75
CA TRP A 80 -9.77 -7.66 14.11
C TRP A 80 -9.85 -6.16 14.39
N SER A 81 -9.47 -5.29 13.44
CA SER A 81 -9.56 -3.84 13.61
C SER A 81 -11.00 -3.36 13.80
N GLU A 82 -11.97 -3.98 13.11
CA GLU A 82 -13.40 -3.71 13.32
C GLU A 82 -13.85 -4.10 14.73
N LYS A 83 -13.43 -5.29 15.22
CA LYS A 83 -13.72 -5.73 16.61
C LYS A 83 -13.10 -4.78 17.64
N TRP A 84 -11.87 -4.34 17.40
CA TRP A 84 -11.18 -3.40 18.27
C TRP A 84 -11.86 -2.04 18.28
N ALA A 85 -12.24 -1.50 17.12
CA ALA A 85 -12.98 -0.24 17.04
C ALA A 85 -14.31 -0.31 17.80
N ALA A 86 -15.05 -1.41 17.68
CA ALA A 86 -16.28 -1.64 18.44
C ALA A 86 -16.05 -1.71 19.96
N SER A 87 -14.87 -2.17 20.41
CA SER A 87 -14.53 -2.24 21.85
C SER A 87 -14.16 -0.89 22.49
N LEU A 88 -13.92 0.13 21.66
CA LEU A 88 -13.67 1.51 22.12
C LEU A 88 -14.96 2.33 22.32
N THR A 89 -16.12 1.72 22.05
CA THR A 89 -17.46 2.33 22.18
C THR A 89 -18.16 1.78 23.41
#